data_AF-A0A8S2VJY6-F1
#
_entry.id   AF-A0A8S2VJY6-F1
#
_cell.length_a   1.000
_cell.length_b   1.000
_cell.length_c   1.000
_cell.angle_alpha   90.00
_cell.angle_beta   90.00
_cell.angle_gamma   90.00
#
_symmetry.space_group_name_H-M   'P 1'
#
loop_
_entity.id
_entity.type
_entity.pdbx_description
1 polymer ?
#
loop_
_entity_poly.entity_id
_entity_poly.type
_entity_poly.pdbx_seq_one_letter_code
_entity_poly.pdbx_strand_id
1 'polypeptide(L)'
;MSNFDELIDDPHGKKVLMYLVSPRNTRHFNYDLIKLLKTADTLTTSKKDAVIRQQELFDYCKKFYLNYYPKNMFTCLKDGYKGLMMAETLEKVNDDMTLFYKSLSETLQNSSMEANNEQNLIEHHVAHNVLRQLITADEKRTRNTGNTSLISSILDNVSSDTLHSWVLCNRGCFIFVMMLEHGVKNETEHLREL
;
A
#
# COMPACT_ATOMS: atom_id res chain seq x y z
N MET A 1 -4.90 -1.54 20.00
CA MET A 1 -3.44 -1.57 20.14
C MET A 1 -3.01 -0.15 20.47
N SER A 2 -2.64 0.12 21.72
CA SER A 2 -2.36 1.48 22.23
C SER A 2 -1.01 2.05 21.78
N ASN A 3 -0.09 1.20 21.34
CA ASN A 3 1.27 1.52 20.94
C ASN A 3 1.56 1.19 19.46
N PHE A 4 0.55 1.30 18.58
CA PHE A 4 0.69 0.94 17.16
C PHE A 4 1.79 1.76 16.47
N ASP A 5 1.81 3.07 16.72
CA ASP A 5 2.77 4.01 16.13
C ASP A 5 4.22 3.69 16.55
N GLU A 6 4.43 3.23 17.78
CA GLU A 6 5.75 2.76 18.23
C GLU A 6 6.13 1.43 17.57
N LEU A 7 5.17 0.50 17.46
CA LEU A 7 5.42 -0.83 16.91
C LEU A 7 5.73 -0.81 15.41
N ILE A 8 5.12 0.09 14.64
CA ILE A 8 5.37 0.17 13.19
C ILE A 8 6.74 0.74 12.86
N ASP A 9 7.33 1.50 13.78
CA ASP A 9 8.69 2.04 13.69
C ASP A 9 9.75 1.11 14.33
N ASP A 10 9.35 0.21 15.22
CA ASP A 10 10.25 -0.77 15.83
C ASP A 10 10.72 -1.84 14.81
N PRO A 11 12.03 -2.17 14.73
CA PRO A 11 12.57 -3.17 13.80
C PRO A 11 11.96 -4.57 13.91
N HIS A 12 11.48 -4.96 15.10
CA HIS A 12 10.83 -6.24 15.36
C HIS A 12 9.31 -6.11 15.35
N GLY A 13 8.77 -5.02 15.90
CA GLY A 13 7.34 -4.70 15.91
C GLY A 13 6.74 -4.71 14.51
N LYS A 14 7.42 -4.11 13.54
CA LYS A 14 6.97 -4.10 12.14
C LYS A 14 6.92 -5.50 11.49
N LYS A 15 7.70 -6.46 12.00
CA LYS A 15 7.60 -7.88 11.56
C LYS A 15 6.38 -8.56 12.16
N VAL A 16 6.05 -8.26 13.42
CA VAL A 16 4.81 -8.74 14.06
C VAL A 16 3.60 -8.21 13.31
N LEU A 17 3.58 -6.90 13.03
CA LEU A 17 2.52 -6.25 12.25
C LEU A 17 2.40 -6.86 10.85
N MET A 18 3.51 -7.01 10.12
CA MET A 18 3.50 -7.66 8.81
C MET A 18 2.98 -9.10 8.87
N TYR A 19 3.22 -9.84 9.95
CA TYR A 19 2.72 -11.20 10.10
C TYR A 19 1.20 -11.24 10.30
N LEU A 20 0.61 -10.21 10.92
CA LEU A 20 -0.84 -10.06 11.03
C LEU A 20 -1.49 -9.76 9.67
N VAL A 21 -0.79 -9.02 8.80
CA VAL A 21 -1.27 -8.71 7.44
C VAL A 21 -1.07 -9.91 6.50
N SER A 22 0.16 -10.41 6.41
CA SER A 22 0.60 -11.43 5.45
C SER A 22 1.38 -12.56 6.15
N PRO A 23 0.68 -13.42 6.91
CA PRO A 23 1.31 -14.46 7.72
C PRO A 23 2.08 -15.45 6.84
N ARG A 24 3.31 -15.79 7.26
CA ARG A 24 4.19 -16.79 6.63
C ARG A 24 4.48 -16.54 5.13
N ASN A 25 4.32 -15.31 4.65
CA ASN A 25 4.68 -14.95 3.30
C ASN A 25 6.21 -14.88 3.17
N THR A 26 6.80 -15.74 2.31
CA THR A 26 8.25 -15.83 2.10
C THR A 26 8.86 -14.57 1.46
N ARG A 27 8.03 -13.65 0.95
CA ARG A 27 8.48 -12.32 0.51
C ARG A 27 8.91 -11.44 1.68
N HIS A 28 8.34 -11.68 2.88
CA HIS A 28 8.52 -10.82 4.05
C HIS A 28 9.31 -11.51 5.17
N PHE A 29 9.27 -12.84 5.21
CA PHE A 29 9.92 -13.65 6.23
C PHE A 29 10.88 -14.65 5.61
N ASN A 30 12.05 -14.83 6.22
CA ASN A 30 13.02 -15.83 5.77
C ASN A 30 12.41 -17.25 5.84
N TYR A 31 12.91 -18.11 4.97
CA TYR A 31 12.43 -19.48 4.83
C TYR A 31 12.57 -20.30 6.13
N ASP A 32 13.71 -20.20 6.83
CA ASP A 32 13.98 -20.96 8.04
C ASP A 32 13.04 -20.59 9.20
N LEU A 33 12.71 -19.30 9.33
CA LEU A 33 11.73 -18.79 10.27
C LEU A 33 10.34 -19.36 9.96
N ILE A 34 9.93 -19.35 8.69
CA ILE A 34 8.65 -19.96 8.28
C ILE A 34 8.67 -21.46 8.57
N LYS A 35 9.76 -22.16 8.29
CA LYS A 35 9.92 -23.59 8.57
C LYS A 35 9.82 -23.87 10.07
N LEU A 36 10.48 -23.05 10.90
CA LEU A 36 10.38 -23.12 12.36
C LEU A 36 8.93 -22.92 12.82
N LEU A 37 8.24 -21.89 12.32
CA LEU A 37 6.85 -21.61 12.68
C LEU A 37 5.88 -22.74 12.28
N LYS A 38 6.15 -23.44 11.18
CA LYS A 38 5.34 -24.58 10.72
C LYS A 38 5.49 -25.82 11.59
N THR A 39 6.57 -25.94 12.38
CA THR A 39 6.72 -27.09 13.30
C THR A 39 5.62 -27.16 14.36
N ALA A 40 5.02 -26.02 14.70
CA ALA A 40 3.91 -25.94 15.64
C ALA A 40 2.54 -26.29 15.03
N ASP A 41 2.43 -26.49 13.71
CA ASP A 41 1.14 -26.80 13.07
C ASP A 41 0.63 -28.21 13.42
N THR A 42 1.53 -29.10 13.87
CA THR A 42 1.17 -30.46 14.28
C THR A 42 0.58 -30.52 15.70
N LEU A 43 0.47 -29.39 16.40
CA LEU A 43 -0.07 -29.34 17.75
C LEU A 43 -1.58 -29.62 17.76
N THR A 44 -1.98 -30.67 18.48
CA THR A 44 -3.39 -31.11 18.54
C THR A 44 -4.28 -30.23 19.43
N THR A 45 -3.70 -29.33 20.23
CA THR A 45 -4.42 -28.44 21.15
C THR A 45 -5.04 -27.23 20.44
N SER A 46 -4.59 -26.90 19.23
CA SER A 46 -5.11 -25.79 18.44
C SER A 46 -6.36 -26.22 17.67
N LYS A 47 -7.56 -25.92 18.20
CA LYS A 47 -8.84 -26.41 17.64
C LYS A 47 -9.46 -25.52 16.58
N LYS A 48 -9.16 -24.21 16.59
CA LYS A 48 -9.71 -23.25 15.61
C LYS A 48 -8.98 -23.42 14.27
N ASP A 49 -9.72 -23.39 13.16
CA ASP A 49 -9.14 -23.38 11.82
C ASP A 49 -8.11 -22.25 11.65
N ALA A 50 -7.01 -22.54 10.95
CA ALA A 50 -5.89 -21.62 10.82
C ALA A 50 -6.25 -20.38 9.99
N VAL A 51 -7.03 -20.54 8.92
CA VAL A 51 -7.44 -19.45 8.03
C VAL A 51 -8.42 -18.54 8.77
N ILE A 52 -9.44 -19.12 9.43
CA ILE A 52 -10.40 -18.36 10.23
C ILE A 52 -9.69 -17.53 11.31
N ARG A 53 -8.75 -18.15 12.04
CA ARG A 53 -7.99 -17.46 13.09
C ARG A 53 -7.16 -16.30 12.54
N GLN A 54 -6.49 -16.50 11.39
CA GLN A 54 -5.71 -15.44 10.76
C GLN A 54 -6.60 -14.28 10.31
N GLN A 55 -7.75 -14.59 9.72
CA GLN A 55 -8.72 -13.61 9.29
C GLN A 55 -9.25 -12.78 10.47
N GLU A 56 -9.66 -13.42 11.56
CA GLU A 56 -10.12 -12.73 12.78
C GLU A 56 -9.05 -11.78 13.36
N LEU A 57 -7.78 -12.21 13.37
CA LEU A 57 -6.67 -11.38 13.83
C LEU A 57 -6.46 -10.16 12.91
N PHE A 58 -6.49 -10.38 11.59
CA PHE A 58 -6.39 -9.31 10.62
C PHE A 58 -7.55 -8.31 10.75
N ASP A 59 -8.78 -8.80 10.83
CA ASP A 59 -9.98 -7.98 10.97
C ASP A 59 -9.98 -7.13 12.25
N TYR A 60 -9.45 -7.65 13.35
CA TYR A 60 -9.27 -6.85 14.56
C TYR A 60 -8.26 -5.71 14.36
N CYS A 61 -7.15 -6.00 13.66
CA CYS A 61 -6.02 -5.08 13.59
C CYS A 61 -6.10 -4.07 12.43
N LYS A 62 -6.80 -4.37 11.33
CA LYS A 62 -6.83 -3.55 10.11
C LYS A 62 -7.16 -2.08 10.35
N LYS A 63 -8.07 -1.77 11.29
CA LYS A 63 -8.44 -0.39 11.64
C LYS A 63 -7.27 0.46 12.14
N PHE A 64 -6.25 -0.14 12.77
CA PHE A 64 -5.08 0.62 13.24
C PHE A 64 -4.22 1.08 12.06
N TYR A 65 -4.03 0.21 11.06
CA TYR A 65 -3.34 0.55 9.81
C TYR A 65 -4.10 1.63 9.03
N LEU A 66 -5.41 1.45 8.83
CA LEU A 66 -6.25 2.38 8.09
C LEU A 66 -6.34 3.76 8.76
N ASN A 67 -6.17 3.84 10.08
CA ASN A 67 -6.08 5.10 10.81
C ASN A 67 -4.67 5.74 10.76
N TYR A 68 -3.61 4.93 10.67
CA TYR A 68 -2.23 5.39 10.69
C TYR A 68 -1.78 5.94 9.33
N TYR A 69 -2.03 5.21 8.24
CA TYR A 69 -1.51 5.56 6.92
C TYR A 69 -1.93 6.95 6.43
N PRO A 70 -3.22 7.36 6.49
CA PRO A 70 -3.62 8.68 6.00
C PRO A 70 -2.97 9.84 6.76
N LYS A 71 -2.53 9.62 8.02
CA LYS A 71 -1.85 10.64 8.84
C LYS A 71 -0.34 10.69 8.61
N ASN A 72 0.22 9.62 8.04
CA ASN A 72 1.66 9.40 7.90
C ASN A 72 2.04 9.07 6.45
N MET A 73 1.23 9.50 5.48
CA MET A 73 1.34 9.05 4.09
C MET A 73 2.72 9.33 3.49
N PHE A 74 3.20 10.56 3.62
CA PHE A 74 4.51 10.98 3.11
C PHE A 74 5.66 10.13 3.66
N THR A 75 5.68 9.88 4.98
CA THR A 75 6.74 9.07 5.61
C THR A 75 6.63 7.59 5.23
N CYS A 76 5.40 7.08 5.09
CA CYS A 76 5.16 5.71 4.63
C CYS A 76 5.60 5.49 3.18
N LEU A 77 5.38 6.46 2.28
CA LEU A 77 5.83 6.38 0.89
C LEU A 77 7.36 6.39 0.80
N LYS A 78 8.06 7.08 1.69
CA LYS A 78 9.53 7.14 1.70
C LYS A 78 10.19 5.96 2.42
N ASP A 79 9.44 5.09 3.08
CA ASP A 79 9.95 3.88 3.74
C ASP A 79 9.51 2.63 3.00
N GLY A 80 10.47 1.86 2.48
CA GLY A 80 10.18 0.69 1.64
C GLY A 80 9.44 -0.43 2.37
N TYR A 81 9.67 -0.59 3.68
CA TYR A 81 9.00 -1.62 4.47
C TYR A 81 7.58 -1.21 4.86
N LYS A 82 7.39 0.05 5.31
CA LYS A 82 6.05 0.58 5.59
C LYS A 82 5.21 0.64 4.32
N GLY A 83 5.79 1.06 3.20
CA GLY A 83 5.14 1.07 1.89
C GLY A 83 4.72 -0.32 1.42
N LEU A 84 5.59 -1.32 1.58
CA LEU A 84 5.24 -2.72 1.28
C LEU A 84 4.11 -3.23 2.16
N MET A 85 4.16 -2.96 3.47
CA MET A 85 3.08 -3.32 4.41
C MET A 85 1.77 -2.63 4.05
N MET A 86 1.84 -1.38 3.62
CA MET A 86 0.69 -0.60 3.18
C MET A 86 0.05 -1.22 1.93
N ALA A 87 0.85 -1.65 0.94
CA ALA A 87 0.36 -2.36 -0.24
C ALA A 87 -0.25 -3.73 0.11
N GLU A 88 0.40 -4.52 0.98
CA GLU A 88 -0.14 -5.82 1.44
C GLU A 88 -1.44 -5.67 2.24
N THR A 89 -1.57 -4.58 3.00
CA THR A 89 -2.81 -4.25 3.72
C THR A 89 -3.89 -3.85 2.73
N LEU A 90 -3.58 -2.97 1.78
CA LEU A 90 -4.50 -2.50 0.74
C LEU A 90 -5.07 -3.68 -0.07
N GLU A 91 -4.24 -4.63 -0.50
CA GLU A 91 -4.69 -5.80 -1.29
C GLU A 91 -5.75 -6.66 -0.54
N LYS A 92 -5.82 -6.57 0.80
CA LYS A 92 -6.63 -7.46 1.64
C LYS A 92 -7.84 -6.80 2.30
N VAL A 93 -7.87 -5.47 2.40
CA VAL A 93 -8.98 -4.77 3.05
C VAL A 93 -10.17 -4.61 2.10
N ASN A 94 -11.36 -4.88 2.62
CA ASN A 94 -12.63 -4.62 1.92
C ASN A 94 -13.36 -3.38 2.47
N ASP A 95 -12.71 -2.67 3.39
CA ASP A 95 -13.20 -1.47 4.05
C ASP A 95 -13.24 -0.26 3.08
N ASP A 96 -13.93 0.82 3.47
CA ASP A 96 -13.92 2.07 2.71
C ASP A 96 -12.52 2.71 2.74
N MET A 97 -11.98 2.96 1.54
CA MET A 97 -10.62 3.47 1.35
C MET A 97 -10.60 4.95 0.93
N THR A 98 -11.75 5.63 0.93
CA THR A 98 -11.87 7.03 0.49
C THR A 98 -10.88 7.96 1.20
N LEU A 99 -10.77 7.86 2.54
CA LEU A 99 -9.82 8.69 3.30
C LEU A 99 -8.36 8.37 2.95
N PHE A 100 -8.05 7.10 2.74
CA PHE A 100 -6.70 6.66 2.36
C PHE A 100 -6.32 7.20 0.99
N TYR A 101 -7.18 7.03 -0.02
CA TYR A 101 -6.92 7.50 -1.37
C TYR A 101 -6.85 9.02 -1.45
N LYS A 102 -7.75 9.73 -0.76
CA LYS A 102 -7.70 11.18 -0.71
C LYS A 102 -6.39 11.68 -0.11
N SER A 103 -5.97 11.13 1.03
CA SER A 103 -4.68 11.49 1.67
C SER A 103 -3.49 11.19 0.75
N LEU A 104 -3.51 10.05 0.05
CA LEU A 104 -2.47 9.69 -0.92
C LEU A 104 -2.42 10.69 -2.09
N SER A 105 -3.56 10.96 -2.73
CA SER A 105 -3.62 11.90 -3.85
C SER A 105 -3.23 13.32 -3.44
N GLU A 106 -3.71 13.82 -2.29
CA GLU A 106 -3.30 15.13 -1.76
C GLU A 106 -1.81 15.19 -1.43
N THR A 107 -1.24 14.09 -0.91
CA THR A 107 0.21 13.99 -0.67
C THR A 107 1.00 14.05 -1.98
N LEU A 108 0.49 13.43 -3.05
CA LEU A 108 1.12 13.46 -4.38
C LEU A 108 0.98 14.81 -5.06
N GLN A 109 -0.18 15.48 -4.94
CA GLN A 109 -0.38 16.85 -5.43
C GLN A 109 0.60 17.83 -4.77
N ASN A 110 0.89 17.65 -3.49
CA ASN A 110 1.82 18.49 -2.75
C ASN A 110 3.30 18.04 -2.88
N SER A 111 3.59 17.01 -3.66
CA SER A 111 4.96 16.59 -3.95
C SER A 111 5.72 17.70 -4.69
N SER A 112 6.99 17.90 -4.35
CA SER A 112 7.85 18.80 -5.12
C SER A 112 8.03 18.28 -6.55
N MET A 113 8.11 19.19 -7.51
CA MET A 113 8.43 18.90 -8.92
C MET A 113 9.92 19.10 -9.23
N GLU A 114 10.68 19.64 -8.27
CA GLU A 114 12.10 19.89 -8.45
C GLU A 114 12.87 18.56 -8.46
N ALA A 115 13.71 18.39 -9.48
CA ALA A 115 14.59 17.23 -9.56
C ALA A 115 15.55 17.21 -8.35
N ASN A 116 15.78 16.01 -7.79
CA ASN A 116 16.59 15.77 -6.59
C ASN A 116 16.08 16.41 -5.28
N ASN A 117 14.89 17.03 -5.27
CA ASN A 117 14.29 17.50 -4.03
C ASN A 117 13.80 16.30 -3.22
N GLU A 118 14.13 16.25 -1.92
CA GLU A 118 13.73 15.14 -1.04
C GLU A 118 12.22 15.01 -0.87
N GLN A 119 11.45 16.06 -1.20
CA GLN A 119 9.99 16.06 -1.20
C GLN A 119 9.39 15.66 -2.55
N ASN A 120 10.21 15.41 -3.58
CA ASN A 120 9.74 14.88 -4.85
C ASN A 120 9.51 13.37 -4.74
N LEU A 121 8.27 12.99 -4.40
CA LEU A 121 7.87 11.59 -4.23
C LEU A 121 7.88 10.80 -5.55
N ILE A 122 7.62 11.48 -6.66
CA ILE A 122 7.51 10.87 -8.00
C ILE A 122 8.87 10.39 -8.48
N GLU A 123 9.91 11.20 -8.31
CA GLU A 123 11.28 10.81 -8.61
C GLU A 123 12.02 10.16 -7.44
N HIS A 124 11.45 10.08 -6.24
CA HIS A 124 12.12 9.42 -5.11
C HIS A 124 12.20 7.89 -5.30
N HIS A 125 13.41 7.34 -5.16
CA HIS A 125 13.71 5.92 -5.47
C HIS A 125 12.87 4.91 -4.70
N VAL A 126 12.52 5.19 -3.43
CA VAL A 126 11.63 4.33 -2.65
C VAL A 126 10.17 4.59 -2.99
N ALA A 127 9.77 5.86 -3.07
CA ALA A 127 8.36 6.23 -3.13
C ALA A 127 7.76 5.84 -4.48
N HIS A 128 8.49 6.04 -5.58
CA HIS A 128 8.13 5.47 -6.88
C HIS A 128 7.82 3.97 -6.80
N ASN A 129 8.68 3.18 -6.16
CA ASN A 129 8.46 1.73 -6.05
C ASN A 129 7.26 1.38 -5.17
N VAL A 130 7.02 2.13 -4.09
CA VAL A 130 5.85 1.96 -3.24
C VAL A 130 4.57 2.30 -4.02
N LEU A 131 4.55 3.40 -4.78
CA LEU A 131 3.41 3.79 -5.61
C LEU A 131 3.06 2.70 -6.64
N ARG A 132 4.06 2.12 -7.30
CA ARG A 132 3.84 0.98 -8.21
C ARG A 132 3.18 -0.20 -7.51
N GLN A 133 3.61 -0.52 -6.28
CA GLN A 133 3.04 -1.61 -5.48
C GLN A 133 1.61 -1.29 -5.05
N LEU A 134 1.32 -0.03 -4.68
CA LEU A 134 -0.02 0.40 -4.30
C LEU A 134 -1.00 0.33 -5.48
N ILE A 135 -0.60 0.78 -6.67
CA ILE A 135 -1.43 0.68 -7.89
C ILE A 135 -1.74 -0.79 -8.19
N THR A 136 -0.73 -1.65 -8.12
CA THR A 136 -0.92 -3.10 -8.33
C THR A 136 -1.82 -3.74 -7.27
N ALA A 137 -1.66 -3.36 -6.00
CA ALA A 137 -2.47 -3.88 -4.90
C ALA A 137 -3.93 -3.43 -5.00
N ASP A 138 -4.15 -2.17 -5.38
CA ASP A 138 -5.47 -1.59 -5.58
C ASP A 138 -6.23 -2.29 -6.71
N GLU A 139 -5.56 -2.57 -7.82
CA GLU A 139 -6.13 -3.26 -8.96
C GLU A 139 -6.65 -4.66 -8.58
N LYS A 140 -5.88 -5.41 -7.80
CA LYS A 140 -6.32 -6.71 -7.27
C LYS A 140 -7.48 -6.58 -6.28
N ARG A 141 -7.48 -5.54 -5.44
CA ARG A 141 -8.56 -5.27 -4.48
C ARG A 141 -9.86 -4.89 -5.19
N THR A 142 -9.80 -4.00 -6.17
CA THR A 142 -10.97 -3.48 -6.89
C THR A 142 -11.62 -4.55 -7.77
N ARG A 143 -10.83 -5.46 -8.36
CA ARG A 143 -11.36 -6.69 -9.02
C ARG A 143 -12.30 -7.49 -8.11
N ASN A 144 -12.08 -7.48 -6.80
CA ASN A 144 -12.86 -8.26 -5.84
C ASN A 144 -14.06 -7.49 -5.25
N THR A 145 -14.06 -6.15 -5.32
CA THR A 145 -15.00 -5.31 -4.56
C THR A 145 -15.83 -4.34 -5.41
N GLY A 146 -15.37 -3.96 -6.61
CA GLY A 146 -16.05 -2.98 -7.48
C GLY A 146 -16.11 -1.55 -6.91
N ASN A 147 -15.31 -1.24 -5.89
CA ASN A 147 -15.30 0.04 -5.17
C ASN A 147 -14.42 1.10 -5.86
N THR A 148 -14.41 2.31 -5.29
CA THR A 148 -13.50 3.41 -5.65
C THR A 148 -12.06 2.91 -5.77
N SER A 149 -11.39 3.35 -6.83
CA SER A 149 -9.99 3.01 -7.10
C SER A 149 -9.07 4.15 -6.63
N LEU A 150 -7.80 3.80 -6.41
CA LEU A 150 -6.73 4.75 -6.21
C LEU A 150 -6.57 5.69 -7.40
N ILE A 151 -6.66 5.15 -8.63
CA ILE A 151 -6.43 5.92 -9.85
C ILE A 151 -7.50 6.99 -10.04
N SER A 152 -8.77 6.66 -9.81
CA SER A 152 -9.87 7.64 -9.81
C SER A 152 -9.58 8.79 -8.83
N SER A 153 -9.17 8.46 -7.59
CA SER A 153 -8.82 9.48 -6.60
C SER A 153 -7.63 10.34 -7.01
N ILE A 154 -6.64 9.78 -7.73
CA ILE A 154 -5.52 10.57 -8.26
C ILE A 154 -6.03 11.55 -9.31
N LEU A 155 -6.83 11.09 -10.27
CA LEU A 155 -7.41 11.94 -11.32
C LEU A 155 -8.30 13.06 -10.75
N ASP A 156 -9.04 12.78 -9.67
CA ASP A 156 -9.94 13.75 -9.05
C ASP A 156 -9.23 14.83 -8.20
N ASN A 157 -8.05 14.52 -7.65
CA ASN A 157 -7.39 15.37 -6.64
C ASN A 157 -6.00 15.87 -7.05
N VAL A 158 -5.43 15.35 -8.15
CA VAL A 158 -4.15 15.80 -8.70
C VAL A 158 -4.39 16.55 -10.00
N SER A 159 -3.88 17.77 -10.10
CA SER A 159 -4.07 18.65 -11.25
C SER A 159 -3.44 18.08 -12.52
N SER A 160 -4.03 18.38 -13.68
CA SER A 160 -3.47 17.98 -14.98
C SER A 160 -2.03 18.45 -15.17
N ASP A 161 -1.69 19.68 -14.75
CA ASP A 161 -0.31 20.20 -14.80
C ASP A 161 0.67 19.33 -14.00
N THR A 162 0.24 18.84 -12.84
CA THR A 162 1.03 17.92 -12.02
C THR A 162 1.18 16.56 -12.70
N LEU A 163 0.11 16.02 -13.26
CA LEU A 163 0.17 14.73 -13.97
C LEU A 163 1.04 14.82 -15.23
N HIS A 164 0.99 15.92 -15.99
CA HIS A 164 1.87 16.15 -17.13
C HIS A 164 3.34 16.18 -16.71
N SER A 165 3.66 16.79 -15.56
CA SER A 165 5.05 16.81 -15.08
C SER A 165 5.59 15.41 -14.77
N TRP A 166 4.72 14.46 -14.38
CA TRP A 166 5.12 13.07 -14.16
C TRP A 166 5.55 12.41 -15.46
N VAL A 167 4.85 12.67 -16.56
CA VAL A 167 5.20 12.14 -17.90
C VAL A 167 6.58 12.63 -18.36
N LEU A 168 6.98 13.83 -17.94
CA LEU A 168 8.26 14.44 -18.31
C LEU A 168 9.47 13.89 -17.53
N CYS A 169 9.27 13.16 -16.43
CA CYS A 169 10.35 12.60 -15.63
C CYS A 169 10.42 11.07 -15.74
N ASN A 170 11.64 10.51 -15.70
CA ASN A 170 11.87 9.09 -16.01
C ASN A 170 11.13 8.14 -15.07
N ARG A 171 11.01 8.47 -13.77
CA ARG A 171 10.25 7.65 -12.82
C ARG A 171 8.75 7.93 -12.89
N GLY A 172 8.36 9.19 -13.04
CA GLY A 172 6.95 9.57 -13.12
C GLY A 172 6.25 8.96 -14.33
N CYS A 173 6.92 8.87 -15.48
CA CYS A 173 6.33 8.27 -16.67
C CYS A 173 6.02 6.78 -16.46
N PHE A 174 6.83 6.05 -15.68
CA PHE A 174 6.51 4.67 -15.29
C PHE A 174 5.33 4.58 -14.33
N ILE A 175 5.13 5.55 -13.42
CA ILE A 175 3.89 5.61 -12.62
C ILE A 175 2.68 5.82 -13.53
N PHE A 176 2.79 6.72 -14.50
CA PHE A 176 1.72 6.99 -15.46
C PHE A 176 1.38 5.74 -16.29
N VAL A 177 2.39 5.03 -16.80
CA VAL A 177 2.21 3.75 -17.50
C VAL A 177 1.53 2.72 -16.60
N MET A 178 1.93 2.61 -15.33
CA MET A 178 1.28 1.69 -14.39
C MET A 178 -0.19 2.06 -14.18
N MET A 179 -0.55 3.35 -14.13
CA MET A 179 -1.95 3.76 -14.06
C MET A 179 -2.73 3.39 -15.33
N LEU A 180 -2.11 3.49 -16.51
CA LEU A 180 -2.72 3.04 -17.77
C LEU A 180 -2.90 1.52 -17.84
N GLU A 181 -1.96 0.75 -17.29
CA GLU A 181 -1.99 -0.73 -17.30
C GLU A 181 -3.01 -1.31 -16.31
N HIS A 182 -3.21 -0.64 -15.17
CA HIS A 182 -4.01 -1.14 -14.05
C HIS A 182 -5.33 -0.39 -13.83
N GLY A 183 -5.54 0.73 -14.50
CA GLY A 183 -6.79 1.51 -14.43
C GLY A 183 -7.95 0.83 -15.13
N VAL A 184 -9.17 1.16 -14.71
CA VAL A 184 -10.38 0.75 -15.42
C VAL A 184 -10.58 1.62 -16.66
N LYS A 185 -11.43 1.17 -17.60
CA LYS A 185 -11.60 1.79 -18.92
C LYS A 185 -11.72 3.33 -18.87
N ASN A 186 -12.64 3.87 -18.08
CA ASN A 186 -12.88 5.31 -17.99
C ASN A 186 -11.66 6.09 -17.49
N GLU A 187 -10.90 5.53 -16.54
CA GLU A 187 -9.68 6.15 -16.02
C GLU A 187 -8.58 6.15 -17.09
N THR A 188 -8.42 5.04 -17.80
CA THR A 188 -7.44 4.95 -18.89
C THR A 188 -7.78 5.84 -20.07
N GLU A 189 -9.07 6.11 -20.32
CA GLU A 189 -9.51 7.07 -21.33
C GLU A 189 -9.17 8.50 -20.89
N HIS A 190 -9.49 8.88 -19.65
CA HIS A 190 -9.11 10.18 -19.09
C HIS A 190 -7.59 10.40 -19.11
N LEU A 191 -6.79 9.39 -18.73
CA LEU A 191 -5.33 9.46 -18.78
C LEU A 191 -4.77 9.63 -20.19
N ARG A 192 -5.48 9.19 -21.24
CA ARG A 192 -5.03 9.38 -22.64
C ARG A 192 -5.36 10.77 -23.18
N GLU A 193 -6.25 11.50 -22.53
CA GLU A 193 -6.65 12.87 -22.88
C GLU A 193 -5.75 13.93 -22.23
N LEU A 194 -4.98 13.54 -21.22
CA LEU A 194 -3.86 14.32 -20.67
C LEU A 194 -2.66 14.23 -21.64
#